data_AF-A0A6G0W022-F1
#
_entry.id   AF-A0A6G0W022-F1
#
_cell.length_a   1.000
_cell.length_b   1.000
_cell.length_c   1.000
_cell.angle_alpha   90.00
_cell.angle_beta   90.00
_cell.angle_gamma   90.00
#
_symmetry.space_group_name_H-M   'P 1'
#
loop_
_entity.id
_entity.type
_entity.pdbx_description
1 polymer ?
#
loop_
_entity_poly.entity_id
_entity_poly.type
_entity_poly.pdbx_seq_one_letter_code
_entity_poly.pdbx_strand_id
1 'polypeptide(L)'
;ALELSPNDKTALVSRSKCYLLLGQPRLALKDAEVALNEDSTYLKAIYQKAEALYHLGDFEHSLVFYHRGLHVRPELEQFRLGVQKAREAIENAI
;
A
#
# COMPACT_ATOMS: atom_id res chain seq x y z
N ALA A 1 18.03 -24.57 2.89
CA ALA A 1 17.75 -23.25 3.46
C ALA A 1 17.13 -22.41 2.35
N LEU A 2 15.88 -21.94 2.49
CA LEU A 2 15.35 -20.97 1.53
C LEU A 2 16.12 -19.67 1.75
N GLU A 3 17.02 -19.34 0.83
CA GLU A 3 17.63 -18.02 0.75
C GLU A 3 16.50 -17.01 0.53
N LEU A 4 16.05 -16.39 1.62
CA LEU A 4 15.19 -15.21 1.56
C LEU A 4 16.02 -14.12 0.91
N SER A 5 15.92 -14.02 -0.41
CA SER A 5 16.49 -12.92 -1.16
C SER A 5 15.95 -11.62 -0.56
N PRO A 6 16.79 -10.68 -0.11
CA PRO A 6 16.36 -9.44 0.53
C PRO A 6 15.40 -8.57 -0.30
N ASN A 7 15.31 -8.85 -1.60
CA ASN A 7 14.43 -8.21 -2.57
C ASN A 7 13.23 -9.07 -3.00
N ASP A 8 12.91 -10.17 -2.31
CA ASP A 8 11.65 -10.86 -2.57
C ASP A 8 10.48 -9.91 -2.27
N LYS A 9 9.71 -9.57 -3.30
CA LYS A 9 8.53 -8.70 -3.22
C LYS A 9 7.55 -9.15 -2.13
N THR A 10 7.46 -10.45 -1.84
CA THR A 10 6.59 -10.97 -0.76
C THR A 10 7.15 -10.64 0.62
N ALA A 11 8.45 -10.75 0.81
CA ALA A 11 9.13 -10.35 2.04
C ALA A 11 9.03 -8.83 2.26
N LEU A 12 9.24 -8.03 1.20
CA LEU A 12 9.09 -6.57 1.25
C LEU A 12 7.67 -6.15 1.64
N VAL A 13 6.63 -6.75 1.05
CA VAL A 13 5.24 -6.48 1.43
C VAL A 13 4.95 -6.86 2.88
N SER A 14 5.49 -8.00 3.33
CA SER A 14 5.31 -8.45 4.71
C SER A 14 5.97 -7.48 5.70
N ARG A 15 7.19 -7.02 5.38
CA ARG A 15 7.93 -6.05 6.19
C ARG A 15 7.27 -4.67 6.18
N SER A 16 6.76 -4.22 5.03
CA SER A 16 5.96 -3.00 4.92
C SER A 16 4.77 -3.03 5.87
N LYS A 17 4.02 -4.13 5.90
CA LYS A 17 2.90 -4.30 6.83
C LYS A 17 3.35 -4.22 8.29
N CYS A 18 4.48 -4.85 8.64
CA CYS A 18 5.05 -4.73 9.99
C CYS A 18 5.41 -3.28 10.33
N TYR A 19 6.01 -2.53 9.40
CA TYR A 19 6.32 -1.13 9.62
C TYR A 19 5.08 -0.27 9.85
N LEU A 20 3.96 -0.54 9.18
CA LEU A 20 2.69 0.14 9.47
C LEU A 20 2.20 -0.14 10.90
N LEU A 21 2.26 -1.41 11.33
CA LEU A 21 1.87 -1.80 12.69
C LEU A 21 2.78 -1.18 13.77
N LEU A 22 4.04 -0.89 13.42
CA LEU A 22 5.00 -0.21 14.29
C LEU A 22 4.89 1.33 14.24
N GLY A 23 3.94 1.89 13.47
CA GLY A 23 3.79 3.33 13.32
C GLY A 23 4.91 3.98 12.49
N GLN A 24 5.55 3.23 11.60
CA GLN A 24 6.67 3.67 10.76
C GLN A 24 6.29 3.71 9.26
N PRO A 25 5.30 4.52 8.85
CA PRO A 25 4.73 4.44 7.51
C PRO A 25 5.69 4.88 6.39
N ARG A 26 6.71 5.71 6.68
CA ARG A 26 7.75 6.05 5.69
C ARG A 26 8.59 4.83 5.28
N LEU A 27 8.90 3.94 6.22
CA LEU A 27 9.63 2.70 5.93
C LEU A 27 8.73 1.71 5.19
N ALA A 28 7.46 1.63 5.56
CA ALA A 28 6.47 0.85 4.84
C ALA A 28 6.35 1.27 3.37
N LEU A 29 6.23 2.59 3.13
CA LEU A 29 6.16 3.14 1.77
C LEU A 29 7.39 2.73 0.93
N LYS A 30 8.60 2.86 1.50
CA LYS A 30 9.84 2.47 0.81
C LYS A 30 9.83 1.00 0.40
N ASP A 31 9.43 0.10 1.28
CA ASP A 31 9.36 -1.33 0.97
C ASP A 31 8.31 -1.66 -0.09
N ALA A 32 7.13 -1.01 -0.01
CA ALA A 32 6.09 -1.17 -1.02
C ALA A 32 6.54 -0.65 -2.40
N GLU A 33 7.31 0.44 -2.45
CA GLU A 33 7.88 0.98 -3.69
C GLU A 33 8.92 0.05 -4.32
N VAL A 34 9.83 -0.51 -3.52
CA VAL A 34 10.79 -1.49 -4.02
C VAL A 34 10.07 -2.71 -4.58
N ALA A 35 9.04 -3.21 -3.89
CA ALA A 35 8.24 -4.34 -4.38
C ALA A 35 7.51 -4.02 -5.71
N LEU A 36 7.06 -2.77 -5.90
CA LEU A 36 6.42 -2.33 -7.14
C LEU A 36 7.40 -2.03 -8.28
N ASN A 37 8.65 -1.70 -7.97
CA ASN A 37 9.70 -1.56 -8.99
C ASN A 37 10.02 -2.93 -9.62
N GLU A 38 9.98 -4.00 -8.82
CA GLU A 38 10.15 -5.38 -9.30
C GLU A 38 8.90 -5.88 -10.05
N ASP A 39 7.70 -5.59 -9.53
CA ASP A 39 6.43 -5.96 -10.16
C ASP A 39 5.36 -4.89 -9.93
N SER A 40 5.20 -4.02 -10.94
CA SER A 40 4.27 -2.90 -10.89
C SER A 40 2.78 -3.28 -10.82
N THR A 41 2.47 -4.56 -11.02
CA THR A 41 1.10 -5.12 -10.95
C THR A 41 0.86 -5.91 -9.68
N TYR A 42 1.84 -5.99 -8.78
CA TYR A 42 1.71 -6.78 -7.56
C TYR A 42 0.70 -6.15 -6.59
N LEU A 43 -0.52 -6.68 -6.61
CA LEU A 43 -1.67 -6.17 -5.86
C LEU A 43 -1.39 -5.94 -4.37
N LYS A 44 -0.65 -6.85 -3.73
CA LYS A 44 -0.35 -6.68 -2.31
C LYS A 44 0.56 -5.48 -2.06
N ALA A 45 1.53 -5.21 -2.94
CA ALA A 45 2.38 -4.03 -2.84
C ALA A 45 1.62 -2.74 -3.17
N ILE A 46 0.70 -2.77 -4.16
CA ILE A 46 -0.21 -1.64 -4.44
C ILE A 46 -1.02 -1.29 -3.18
N TYR A 47 -1.59 -2.30 -2.52
CA TYR A 47 -2.34 -2.11 -1.27
C TYR A 47 -1.45 -1.54 -0.15
N GLN A 48 -0.26 -2.11 0.07
CA GLN A 48 0.65 -1.61 1.10
C GLN A 48 1.11 -0.18 0.84
N LYS A 49 1.34 0.21 -0.42
CA LYS A 49 1.67 1.58 -0.79
C LYS A 49 0.52 2.53 -0.48
N ALA A 50 -0.71 2.15 -0.81
CA ALA A 50 -1.90 2.95 -0.48
C ALA A 50 -2.04 3.15 1.03
N GLU A 51 -1.98 2.07 1.83
CA GLU A 51 -2.05 2.17 3.30
C GLU A 51 -0.93 3.04 3.86
N ALA A 52 0.31 2.90 3.37
CA ALA A 52 1.43 3.71 3.82
C ALA A 52 1.23 5.20 3.54
N LEU A 53 0.71 5.55 2.37
CA LEU A 53 0.36 6.93 2.02
C LEU A 53 -0.77 7.46 2.90
N TYR A 54 -1.80 6.65 3.15
CA TYR A 54 -2.90 6.99 4.07
C TYR A 54 -2.37 7.31 5.47
N HIS A 55 -1.49 6.46 6.02
CA HIS A 55 -0.88 6.67 7.33
C HIS A 55 0.10 7.86 7.38
N LEU A 56 0.60 8.32 6.23
CA LEU A 56 1.40 9.55 6.12
C LEU A 56 0.54 10.83 6.02
N GLY A 57 -0.78 10.69 5.92
CA GLY A 57 -1.70 11.80 5.65
C GLY A 57 -1.76 12.21 4.18
N ASP A 58 -1.10 11.47 3.29
CA ASP A 58 -1.14 11.71 1.84
C ASP A 58 -2.35 11.00 1.23
N PHE A 59 -3.54 11.48 1.60
CA PHE A 59 -4.81 10.83 1.27
C PHE A 59 -5.11 10.84 -0.23
N GLU A 60 -4.69 11.88 -0.96
CA GLU A 60 -4.88 11.98 -2.41
C GLU A 60 -4.11 10.89 -3.15
N HIS A 61 -2.81 10.73 -2.87
CA HIS A 61 -2.04 9.66 -3.50
C HIS A 61 -2.50 8.28 -3.01
N SER A 62 -2.88 8.15 -1.75
CA SER A 62 -3.49 6.92 -1.24
C SER A 62 -4.73 6.52 -2.06
N LEU A 63 -5.62 7.47 -2.34
CA LEU A 63 -6.83 7.26 -3.13
C LEU A 63 -6.51 6.77 -4.54
N VAL A 64 -5.52 7.37 -5.20
CA VAL A 64 -5.06 6.94 -6.53
C VAL A 64 -4.60 5.48 -6.52
N PHE A 65 -3.82 5.07 -5.52
CA PHE A 65 -3.34 3.68 -5.45
C PHE A 65 -4.45 2.69 -5.08
N TYR A 66 -5.44 3.06 -4.27
CA TYR A 66 -6.61 2.20 -4.05
C TYR A 66 -7.42 2.00 -5.33
N HIS A 67 -7.63 3.07 -6.12
CA HIS A 67 -8.29 2.96 -7.44
C HIS A 67 -7.50 2.10 -8.42
N ARG A 68 -6.17 2.20 -8.43
CA ARG A 68 -5.31 1.31 -9.24
C ARG A 68 -5.52 -0.16 -8.86
N GLY A 69 -5.61 -0.46 -7.56
CA GLY A 69 -5.94 -1.80 -7.08
C GLY A 69 -7.31 -2.29 -7.54
N LEU A 70 -8.34 -1.45 -7.47
CA LEU A 70 -9.68 -1.76 -7.99
C LEU A 70 -9.70 -1.98 -9.51
N HIS A 71 -8.88 -1.25 -10.27
CA HIS A 71 -8.80 -1.44 -11.71
C HIS A 71 -8.25 -2.83 -12.06
N VAL A 72 -7.30 -3.34 -11.28
CA VAL A 72 -6.73 -4.68 -11.46
C VAL A 72 -7.67 -5.78 -10.93
N ARG A 73 -8.31 -5.56 -9.78
CA ARG A 73 -9.26 -6.50 -9.14
C ARG A 73 -10.44 -5.75 -8.50
N PRO A 74 -11.52 -5.50 -9.24
CA PRO A 74 -12.69 -4.76 -8.74
C PRO A 74 -13.43 -5.46 -7.59
N GLU A 75 -13.29 -6.77 -7.46
CA GLU A 75 -13.94 -7.64 -6.48
C GLU A 75 -13.32 -7.56 -5.08
N LEU A 76 -12.11 -6.99 -4.94
CA LEU A 76 -11.41 -6.93 -3.67
C LEU A 76 -11.95 -5.80 -2.79
N GLU A 77 -12.74 -6.17 -1.78
CA GLU A 77 -13.40 -5.27 -0.84
C GLU A 77 -12.43 -4.32 -0.13
N GLN A 78 -11.23 -4.78 0.23
CA GLN A 78 -10.21 -3.97 0.90
C GLN A 78 -9.88 -2.67 0.14
N PHE A 79 -9.88 -2.70 -1.20
CA PHE A 79 -9.62 -1.50 -1.99
C PHE A 79 -10.82 -0.56 -2.02
N ARG A 80 -12.06 -1.09 -2.02
CA ARG A 80 -13.27 -0.27 -1.93
C ARG A 80 -13.33 0.46 -0.59
N LEU A 81 -13.03 -0.26 0.49
CA LEU A 81 -12.92 0.31 1.82
C LEU A 81 -11.82 1.38 1.90
N GLY A 82 -10.66 1.12 1.29
CA GLY A 82 -9.58 2.10 1.19
C GLY A 82 -9.99 3.38 0.46
N VAL A 83 -10.69 3.26 -0.68
CA VAL A 83 -11.25 4.41 -1.41
C VAL A 83 -12.19 5.22 -0.52
N GLN A 84 -13.12 4.57 0.17
CA GLN A 84 -14.06 5.26 1.07
C GLN A 84 -13.31 6.02 2.16
N LYS A 85 -12.41 5.35 2.89
CA LYS A 85 -11.61 5.95 3.96
C LYS A 85 -10.79 7.14 3.46
N ALA A 86 -10.12 7.00 2.32
CA ALA A 86 -9.29 8.07 1.76
C ALA A 86 -10.14 9.28 1.35
N ARG A 87 -11.33 9.07 0.75
CA ARG A 87 -12.25 10.16 0.41
C ARG A 87 -12.79 10.88 1.64
N GLU A 88 -13.24 10.14 2.65
CA GLU A 88 -13.69 10.71 3.92
C GLU A 88 -12.57 11.51 4.60
N ALA A 89 -11.33 11.01 4.58
CA ALA A 89 -10.17 11.72 5.13
C ALA A 89 -9.85 13.02 4.39
N ILE A 90 -9.97 13.04 3.05
CA ILE A 90 -9.81 14.25 2.24
C ILE A 90 -10.91 15.26 2.57
N GLU A 91 -12.18 14.83 2.59
CA GLU A 91 -13.33 15.68 2.87
C GLU A 91 -13.26 16.30 4.27
N ASN A 92 -12.78 15.54 5.27
CA ASN A 92 -12.64 16.01 6.65
C ASN A 92 -11.39 16.87 6.90
N ALA A 93 -10.44 16.92 5.95
CA ALA A 93 -9.22 17.72 6.07
C ALA A 93 -9.38 19.16 5.53
N ILE A 94 -10.55 19.48 4.96
CA ILE A 94 -10.95 20.80 4.44
C ILE A 94 -11.71 21.55 5.53
#